data_AF-A0A9E4RPR8-F1
#
_entry.id   AF-A0A9E4RPR8-F1
#
_cell.length_a   1.000
_cell.length_b   1.000
_cell.length_c   1.000
_cell.angle_alpha   90.00
_cell.angle_beta   90.00
_cell.angle_gamma   90.00
#
_symmetry.space_group_name_H-M   'P 1'
#
loop_
_entity.id
_entity.type
_entity.pdbx_description
1 polymer ?
#
loop_
_entity_poly.entity_id
_entity_poly.type
_entity_poly.pdbx_seq_one_letter_code
_entity_poly.pdbx_strand_id
1 'polypeptide(L)'
;VNRFVTDSPPIEHLTRVDPEAAQHQIQRLKRLRKERDDVQVNKALARLSDVAKDTVNTVPAILECVESYCTLGEICQVFRDVFGEQEQLAAF
;
A
#
# COMPACT_ATOMS: atom_id res chain seq x y z
N VAL A 1 24.30 -28.46 -9.18
CA VAL A 1 23.36 -28.80 -10.27
C VAL A 1 24.12 -28.80 -11.59
N ASN A 2 23.77 -29.74 -12.47
CA ASN A 2 24.21 -30.07 -13.84
C ASN A 2 25.41 -31.02 -14.06
N ARG A 3 26.47 -31.03 -13.24
CA ARG A 3 27.43 -32.15 -13.07
C ARG A 3 27.95 -32.18 -11.63
N PHE A 4 28.42 -33.35 -11.17
CA PHE A 4 28.93 -33.58 -9.81
C PHE A 4 27.90 -33.28 -8.71
N VAL A 5 26.70 -33.86 -8.82
CA VAL A 5 25.66 -33.72 -7.78
C VAL A 5 25.96 -34.71 -6.65
N THR A 6 26.10 -34.17 -5.44
CA THR A 6 26.15 -34.94 -4.19
C THR A 6 24.79 -34.82 -3.51
N ASP A 7 24.34 -35.88 -2.82
CA ASP A 7 23.13 -35.80 -2.00
C ASP A 7 23.29 -34.71 -0.95
N SER A 8 22.41 -33.71 -1.03
CA SER A 8 22.31 -32.63 -0.04
C SER A 8 21.17 -32.95 0.91
N PRO A 9 21.35 -32.71 2.22
CA PRO A 9 20.24 -32.83 3.18
C PRO A 9 19.10 -31.89 2.78
N PRO A 10 17.85 -32.25 3.08
CA PRO A 10 16.71 -31.38 2.83
C PRO A 10 16.90 -30.03 3.52
N ILE A 11 16.43 -28.95 2.89
CA ILE A 11 16.48 -27.61 3.49
C ILE A 11 15.46 -27.58 4.63
N GLU A 12 15.95 -27.63 5.86
CA GLU A 12 15.14 -27.55 7.07
C GLU A 12 14.90 -26.09 7.48
N HIS A 13 13.87 -25.85 8.30
CA HIS A 13 13.55 -24.54 8.87
C HIS A 13 13.23 -23.41 7.88
N LEU A 14 12.66 -23.74 6.72
CA LEU A 14 12.09 -22.72 5.84
C LEU A 14 10.99 -21.93 6.56
N THR A 15 11.19 -20.63 6.71
CA THR A 15 10.17 -19.71 7.22
C THR A 15 8.96 -19.73 6.29
N ARG A 16 7.78 -19.96 6.85
CA ARG A 16 6.51 -19.91 6.12
C ARG A 16 5.75 -18.65 6.51
N VAL A 17 5.08 -18.05 5.53
CA VAL A 17 4.14 -16.97 5.78
C VAL A 17 2.91 -17.55 6.46
N ASP A 18 2.46 -16.89 7.53
CA ASP A 18 1.23 -17.23 8.22
C ASP A 18 0.00 -17.03 7.29
N PRO A 19 -0.78 -18.08 7.00
CA PRO A 19 -1.95 -17.97 6.13
C PRO A 19 -3.07 -17.11 6.73
N GLU A 20 -3.13 -16.92 8.05
CA GLU A 20 -4.18 -16.14 8.73
C GLU A 20 -3.89 -14.64 8.77
N ALA A 21 -2.63 -14.24 8.53
CA ALA A 21 -2.20 -12.85 8.58
C ALA A 21 -3.04 -11.92 7.68
N ALA A 22 -3.44 -12.40 6.51
CA ALA A 22 -4.29 -11.66 5.59
C ALA A 22 -5.69 -11.41 6.18
N GLN A 23 -6.29 -12.41 6.80
CA GLN A 23 -7.60 -12.28 7.44
C GLN A 23 -7.54 -11.27 8.59
N HIS A 24 -6.49 -11.35 9.41
CA HIS A 24 -6.28 -10.42 10.53
C HIS A 24 -6.16 -8.97 10.04
N GLN A 25 -5.43 -8.75 8.95
CA GLN A 25 -5.28 -7.41 8.39
C GLN A 25 -6.59 -6.87 7.80
N ILE A 26 -7.39 -7.72 7.15
CA ILE A 26 -8.72 -7.33 6.64
C ILE A 26 -9.63 -6.89 7.78
N GLN A 27 -9.64 -7.61 8.91
CA GLN A 27 -10.48 -7.24 10.05
C GLN A 27 -10.03 -5.92 10.69
N ARG A 28 -8.72 -5.70 10.83
CA ARG A 28 -8.17 -4.42 11.31
C ARG A 28 -8.58 -3.26 10.40
N LEU A 29 -8.51 -3.44 9.08
CA LEU A 29 -8.90 -2.43 8.11
C LEU A 29 -10.40 -2.09 8.18
N LYS A 30 -11.26 -3.11 8.31
CA LYS A 30 -12.71 -2.92 8.48
C LYS A 30 -13.03 -2.13 9.74
N ARG A 31 -12.38 -2.47 10.86
CA ARG A 31 -12.55 -1.76 12.13
C ARG A 31 -12.09 -0.31 12.02
N LEU A 32 -10.90 -0.08 11.47
CA LEU A 32 -10.36 1.27 11.24
C LEU A 32 -11.34 2.16 10.48
N ARG A 33 -11.89 1.65 9.36
CA ARG A 33 -12.84 2.40 8.53
C ARG A 33 -14.16 2.68 9.24
N LYS A 34 -14.57 1.84 10.20
CA LYS A 34 -15.80 2.04 10.98
C LYS A 34 -15.62 3.08 12.09
N GLU A 35 -14.42 3.20 12.65
CA GLU A 35 -14.14 4.01 13.85
C GLU A 35 -13.59 5.41 13.54
N ARG A 36 -12.99 5.61 12.36
CA ARG A 36 -12.39 6.89 11.98
C ARG A 36 -13.42 7.97 11.64
N ASP A 37 -12.99 9.23 11.67
CA ASP A 37 -13.78 10.36 11.21
C ASP A 37 -13.72 10.46 9.68
N ASP A 38 -14.76 9.98 9.01
CA ASP A 38 -14.84 9.99 7.55
C ASP A 38 -14.88 11.42 6.96
N VAL A 39 -15.34 12.42 7.71
CA VAL A 39 -15.33 13.82 7.23
C VAL A 39 -13.89 14.32 7.14
N GLN A 40 -13.05 14.02 8.14
CA GLN A 40 -11.64 14.41 8.12
C GLN A 40 -10.85 13.64 7.06
N VAL A 41 -11.11 12.34 6.92
CA VAL A 41 -10.52 11.51 5.86
C VAL A 41 -10.80 12.10 4.48
N ASN A 42 -12.08 12.39 4.19
CA ASN A 42 -12.46 12.91 2.89
C ASN A 42 -11.86 14.29 2.62
N LYS A 43 -11.75 15.16 3.63
CA LYS A 43 -11.07 16.46 3.51
C LYS A 43 -9.58 16.32 3.23
N ALA A 44 -8.89 15.43 3.96
CA ALA A 44 -7.46 15.20 3.77
C ALA A 44 -7.16 14.63 2.38
N LEU A 45 -7.95 13.65 1.91
CA LEU A 45 -7.81 13.08 0.56
C LEU A 45 -8.10 14.10 -0.53
N ALA A 46 -9.10 14.96 -0.36
CA ALA A 46 -9.40 16.04 -1.31
C ALA A 46 -8.22 17.02 -1.41
N ARG A 47 -7.68 17.45 -0.26
CA ARG A 47 -6.48 18.30 -0.24
C ARG A 47 -5.28 17.63 -0.89
N LEU A 48 -5.06 16.34 -0.65
CA LEU A 48 -4.00 15.59 -1.32
C LEU A 48 -4.19 15.56 -2.84
N SER A 49 -5.41 15.38 -3.33
CA SER A 49 -5.74 15.45 -4.76
C SER A 49 -5.37 16.82 -5.34
N ASP A 50 -5.72 17.91 -4.65
CA ASP A 50 -5.44 19.27 -5.12
C ASP A 50 -3.94 19.56 -5.16
N VAL A 51 -3.22 19.17 -4.11
CA VAL A 51 -1.75 19.30 -4.01
C VAL A 51 -1.04 18.45 -5.08
N ALA A 52 -1.54 17.25 -5.36
CA ALA A 52 -0.97 16.35 -6.37
C ALA A 52 -1.14 16.87 -7.80
N LYS A 53 -2.15 17.69 -8.08
CA LYS A 53 -2.36 18.32 -9.39
C LYS A 53 -1.46 19.54 -9.62
N ASP A 54 -0.80 20.02 -8.58
CA ASP A 54 0.11 21.16 -8.62
C ASP A 54 1.58 20.67 -8.49
N THR A 55 2.53 21.59 -8.52
CA THR A 55 3.98 21.36 -8.45
C THR A 55 4.54 21.50 -7.03
N VAL A 56 3.66 21.64 -6.04
CA VAL A 56 4.01 21.80 -4.63
C VAL A 56 4.31 20.44 -3.96
N ASN A 57 5.02 20.49 -2.84
CA ASN A 57 5.41 19.28 -2.10
C ASN A 57 4.17 18.54 -1.55
N THR A 58 4.03 17.26 -1.88
CA THR A 58 2.91 16.39 -1.46
C THR A 58 3.06 15.84 -0.05
N VAL A 59 4.29 15.79 0.51
CA VAL A 59 4.55 15.16 1.82
C VAL A 59 3.70 15.75 2.96
N PRO A 60 3.53 17.08 3.10
CA PRO A 60 2.64 17.64 4.12
C PRO A 60 1.18 17.17 4.01
N ALA A 61 0.66 17.03 2.79
CA ALA A 61 -0.70 16.52 2.57
C ALA A 61 -0.83 15.02 2.86
N ILE A 62 0.23 14.24 2.59
CA ILE A 62 0.29 12.82 2.98
C ILE A 62 0.27 12.69 4.51
N LEU A 63 1.00 13.54 5.24
CA LEU A 63 0.99 13.52 6.72
C LEU A 63 -0.41 13.77 7.27
N GLU A 64 -1.13 14.77 6.75
CA GLU A 64 -2.51 15.04 7.14
C GLU A 64 -3.45 13.86 6.85
N CYS A 65 -3.24 13.15 5.73
CA CYS A 65 -3.97 11.93 5.42
C CYS A 65 -3.71 10.84 6.46
N VAL A 66 -2.44 10.62 6.82
CA VAL A 66 -2.04 9.61 7.82
C VAL A 66 -2.59 9.95 9.21
N GLU A 67 -2.49 11.21 9.63
CA GLU A 67 -3.05 11.70 10.90
C GLU A 67 -4.57 11.56 10.95
N SER A 68 -5.25 11.68 9.82
CA SER A 68 -6.69 11.45 9.66
C SER A 68 -7.06 9.97 9.50
N TYR A 69 -6.11 9.04 9.62
CA TYR A 69 -6.30 7.60 9.42
C TYR A 69 -6.78 7.19 8.01
N CYS A 70 -6.33 7.92 6.99
CA CYS A 70 -6.38 7.43 5.62
C CYS A 70 -5.48 6.19 5.48
N THR A 71 -5.92 5.25 4.67
CA THR A 71 -5.16 4.02 4.40
C THR A 71 -4.18 4.25 3.27
N LEU A 72 -3.11 3.45 3.22
CA LEU A 72 -2.15 3.49 2.10
C LEU A 72 -2.87 3.33 0.75
N GLY A 73 -3.85 2.43 0.67
CA GLY A 73 -4.62 2.20 -0.55
C GLY A 73 -5.42 3.43 -1.01
N GLU A 74 -5.99 4.20 -0.07
CA GLU A 74 -6.74 5.43 -0.38
C GLU A 74 -5.81 6.56 -0.85
N ILE A 75 -4.66 6.73 -0.20
CA ILE A 75 -3.63 7.70 -0.62
C ILE A 75 -3.09 7.35 -2.01
N CYS A 76 -2.76 6.07 -2.23
CA CYS A 76 -2.34 5.59 -3.56
C CYS A 76 -3.45 5.78 -4.60
N GLN A 77 -4.72 5.62 -4.23
CA GLN A 77 -5.81 5.84 -5.17
C GLN A 77 -5.87 7.29 -5.64
N VAL A 78 -5.72 8.26 -4.74
CA VAL A 78 -5.64 9.68 -5.12
C VAL A 78 -4.52 9.92 -6.14
N PHE A 79 -3.34 9.32 -5.92
CA PHE A 79 -2.25 9.45 -6.89
C PHE A 79 -2.52 8.76 -8.21
N ARG A 80 -3.17 7.59 -8.22
CA ARG A 80 -3.59 6.93 -9.45
C ARG A 80 -4.60 7.76 -10.24
N ASP A 81 -5.52 8.42 -9.55
CA ASP A 81 -6.53 9.26 -10.19
C ASP A 81 -5.90 10.52 -10.83
N VAL A 82 -4.79 11.03 -10.28
CA VAL A 82 -4.12 12.23 -10.79
C VAL A 82 -3.01 11.91 -11.81
N PHE A 83 -2.18 10.91 -11.52
CA PHE A 83 -0.98 10.58 -12.31
C PHE A 83 -1.16 9.36 -13.22
N GLY A 84 -2.20 8.56 -13.01
CA GLY A 84 -2.36 7.25 -13.65
C GLY A 84 -1.53 6.15 -12.97
N GLU A 85 -1.52 4.98 -13.60
CA GLU A 85 -0.65 3.86 -13.27
C GLU A 85 0.38 3.66 -14.38
N GLN A 86 1.63 3.40 -14.01
CA GLN A 86 2.65 3.04 -14.98
C GLN A 86 2.36 1.63 -15.50
N GLU A 87 1.98 1.52 -16.76
CA GLU A 87 1.90 0.23 -17.46
C GLU A 87 3.28 -0.21 -17.95
N GLN A 88 3.41 -1.51 -18.22
CA GLN A 88 4.64 -2.10 -18.72
C GLN A 88 5.03 -1.47 -20.05
N LEU A 89 6.16 -0.78 -20.08
CA LEU A 89 6.87 -0.46 -21.31
C LEU A 89 7.47 -1.77 -21.82
N ALA A 90 6.69 -2.56 -22.57
CA ALA A 90 7.24 -3.62 -23.39
C ALA A 90 7.98 -2.97 -24.58
N ALA A 91 9.17 -2.45 -24.30
CA ALA A 91 10.13 -2.10 -25.32
C ALA A 91 11.23 -3.16 -25.29
N PHE A 92 11.34 -3.88 -26.41
CA PHE A 92 12.32 -4.88 -26.83
C PHE A 92 12.07 -6.33 -26.39
#